data_AF-T1BQR8-F1
#
_entry.id   AF-T1BQR8-F1
#
_cell.length_a   1.000
_cell.length_b   1.000
_cell.length_c   1.000
_cell.angle_alpha   90.00
_cell.angle_beta   90.00
_cell.angle_gamma   90.00
#
_symmetry.space_group_name_H-M   'P 1'
#
loop_
_entity.id
_entity.type
_entity.pdbx_description
1 polymer ?
#
loop_
_entity_poly.entity_id
_entity_poly.type
_entity_poly.pdbx_seq_one_letter_code
_entity_poly.pdbx_strand_id
1 'polypeptide(L)'
;AVRKVFVEWYRAGLIYRGMRLVHWDPVLQTAVSDLEVNNEERDGFLWSILYPFTDESLRGPNGERGLIVATTRPETMLGDVAVAVHPEDERY
;
A
#
# COMPACT_ATOMS: atom_id res chain seq x y z
N ALA A 1 -12.93 6.99 -34.83
CA ALA A 1 -13.78 7.29 -33.66
C ALA A 1 -12.95 7.55 -32.39
N VAL A 2 -12.22 6.55 -31.86
CA VAL A 2 -11.50 6.63 -30.58
C VAL A 2 -10.53 7.81 -30.47
N ARG A 3 -9.66 8.04 -31.47
CA ARG A 3 -8.70 9.16 -31.44
C ARG A 3 -9.36 10.53 -31.28
N LYS A 4 -10.52 10.75 -31.90
CA LYS A 4 -11.24 12.02 -31.80
C LYS A 4 -11.69 12.25 -30.35
N VAL A 5 -12.38 11.27 -29.77
CA VAL A 5 -12.88 11.32 -28.39
C VAL A 5 -11.73 11.48 -27.39
N PHE A 6 -10.65 10.72 -27.56
CA PHE A 6 -9.46 10.83 -26.71
C PHE A 6 -8.87 12.25 -26.72
N VAL A 7 -8.70 12.85 -27.90
CA VAL A 7 -8.17 14.22 -28.02
C VAL A 7 -9.13 15.25 -27.44
N GLU A 8 -10.44 15.08 -27.64
CA GLU A 8 -11.46 15.96 -27.07
C GLU A 8 -11.42 15.92 -25.54
N TRP A 9 -11.38 14.73 -24.94
CA TRP A 9 -11.33 14.56 -23.48
C TRP A 9 -10.00 14.98 -22.86
N TYR A 10 -8.89 14.76 -23.56
CA TYR A 10 -7.58 15.29 -23.16
C TYR A 10 -7.59 16.82 -23.13
N ARG A 11 -8.11 17.47 -24.18
CA ARG A 11 -8.24 18.95 -24.23
C ARG A 11 -9.20 19.49 -23.18
N ALA A 12 -10.22 18.71 -22.80
CA ALA A 12 -11.13 19.04 -21.71
C ALA A 12 -10.54 18.80 -20.31
N GLY A 13 -9.32 18.27 -20.19
CA GLY A 13 -8.66 17.99 -18.91
C GLY A 13 -9.13 16.71 -18.21
N LEU A 14 -9.94 15.87 -18.88
CA LEU A 14 -10.47 14.62 -18.32
C LEU A 14 -9.48 13.45 -18.44
N ILE A 15 -8.59 13.50 -19.43
CA ILE A 15 -7.51 12.54 -19.60
C ILE A 15 -6.19 13.23 -19.28
N TYR A 16 -5.37 12.59 -18.45
CA TYR A 16 -4.06 13.10 -18.05
C TYR A 16 -3.08 11.94 -17.87
N ARG A 17 -1.79 12.28 -17.79
CA ARG A 17 -0.72 11.34 -17.43
C ARG A 17 -0.16 11.73 -16.07
N GLY A 18 -0.07 10.76 -15.16
CA GLY A 18 0.53 10.95 -13.85
C GLY A 18 1.13 9.65 -13.34
N MET A 19 1.99 9.75 -12.33
CA MET A 19 2.49 8.60 -11.59
C MET A 19 1.51 8.33 -10.45
N ARG A 20 0.86 7.17 -10.49
CA ARG A 20 -0.11 6.72 -9.49
C ARG A 20 0.06 5.23 -9.25
N LEU A 21 -0.43 4.75 -8.12
CA LEU A 21 -0.53 3.32 -7.87
C LEU A 21 -1.51 2.71 -8.87
N VAL A 22 -1.14 1.59 -9.46
CA VAL A 22 -1.96 0.83 -10.42
C VAL A 22 -1.90 -0.64 -10.07
N HIS A 23 -2.93 -1.40 -10.44
CA HIS A 23 -2.85 -2.85 -10.45
C HIS A 23 -1.95 -3.29 -11.62
N TRP A 24 -0.89 -4.01 -11.31
CA TRP A 24 0.08 -4.51 -12.29
C TRP A 24 0.01 -6.03 -12.38
N ASP A 25 -0.19 -6.55 -13.58
CA ASP A 25 -0.12 -7.99 -13.84
C ASP A 25 1.32 -8.38 -14.28
N PRO A 26 2.03 -9.20 -13.49
CA PRO A 26 3.40 -9.62 -13.82
C PRO A 26 3.48 -10.60 -15.01
N VAL A 27 2.40 -11.30 -15.36
CA VAL A 27 2.34 -12.24 -16.49
C VAL A 27 2.08 -11.48 -17.79
N LEU A 28 1.08 -10.60 -17.79
CA LEU A 28 0.75 -9.79 -18.98
C LEU A 28 1.69 -8.59 -19.17
N GLN A 29 2.44 -8.22 -18.12
CA GLN A 29 3.35 -7.08 -18.09
C GLN A 29 2.65 -5.76 -18.45
N THR A 30 1.45 -5.55 -17.92
CA THR A 30 0.65 -4.33 -18.13
C THR A 30 -0.13 -3.93 -16.89
N ALA A 31 -0.54 -2.67 -16.85
CA ALA A 31 -1.55 -2.22 -15.90
C ALA A 31 -2.93 -2.74 -16.30
N VAL A 32 -3.76 -3.08 -15.31
CA VAL A 32 -5.14 -3.53 -15.47
C VAL A 32 -6.10 -2.60 -14.73
N SER A 33 -7.32 -2.49 -15.23
CA SER A 33 -8.39 -1.71 -14.59
C SER A 33 -8.92 -2.45 -13.36
N ASP A 34 -9.43 -1.72 -12.36
CA ASP A 34 -10.08 -2.34 -11.18
C ASP A 34 -11.21 -3.30 -11.57
N LEU A 35 -11.93 -3.00 -12.66
CA LEU A 35 -13.00 -3.86 -13.20
C LEU A 35 -12.48 -5.19 -13.79
N GLU A 36 -11.18 -5.30 -14.05
CA GLU A 36 -10.52 -6.50 -14.56
C GLU A 36 -9.87 -7.32 -13.42
N VAL A 37 -9.91 -6.82 -12.18
CA VAL A 37 -9.36 -7.48 -11.00
C VAL A 37 -10.43 -8.31 -10.31
N ASN A 38 -10.19 -9.62 -10.18
CA ASN A 38 -11.04 -10.53 -9.40
C ASN A 38 -10.38 -10.81 -8.05
N ASN A 39 -11.14 -10.63 -6.95
CA ASN A 39 -10.68 -10.94 -5.61
C ASN A 39 -11.04 -12.38 -5.26
N GLU A 40 -10.04 -13.16 -4.88
CA GLU A 40 -10.18 -14.55 -4.43
C GLU A 40 -9.62 -14.70 -3.02
N GLU A 41 -10.31 -15.45 -2.16
CA GLU A 41 -9.78 -15.81 -0.84
C GLU A 41 -8.65 -16.82 -0.99
N ARG A 42 -7.56 -16.60 -0.24
CA ARG A 42 -6.41 -17.49 -0.22
C ARG A 42 -5.88 -17.61 1.20
N ASP A 43 -5.49 -18.82 1.56
CA ASP A 43 -4.78 -19.05 2.81
C ASP A 43 -3.43 -18.33 2.76
N GLY A 44 -3.11 -17.65 3.86
CA GLY A 44 -1.89 -16.87 4.00
C GLY A 44 -1.37 -16.92 5.43
N PHE A 45 -0.29 -16.18 5.65
CA PHE A 45 0.33 -16.05 6.96
C PHE A 45 0.19 -14.62 7.45
N LEU A 46 -0.04 -14.45 8.75
CA LEU A 46 0.03 -13.16 9.40
C LEU A 46 1.35 -13.08 10.17
N TRP A 47 2.23 -12.20 9.73
CA TRP A 47 3.55 -11.98 10.31
C TRP A 47 3.48 -10.83 11.32
N SER A 48 4.19 -10.96 12.44
CA SER A 48 4.39 -9.88 13.42
C SER A 48 5.86 -9.46 13.40
N ILE A 49 6.14 -8.21 13.02
CA ILE A 49 7.49 -7.69 12.81
C ILE A 49 7.72 -6.52 13.79
N LEU A 50 8.82 -6.57 14.55
CA LEU A 50 9.18 -5.50 15.49
C LEU A 50 10.03 -4.43 14.77
N TYR A 51 9.53 -3.19 14.75
CA TYR A 51 10.26 -2.00 14.34
C TYR A 51 10.85 -1.31 15.59
N PRO A 52 12.18 -1.38 15.80
CA PRO A 52 12.79 -0.81 16.99
C PRO A 52 12.73 0.73 16.96
N PHE A 53 12.53 1.34 18.13
CA PHE A 53 12.66 2.79 18.27
C PHE A 53 14.13 3.18 18.26
N THR A 54 14.43 4.32 17.65
CA THR A 54 15.76 4.92 17.68
C THR A 54 16.09 5.50 19.05
N ASP A 55 15.08 5.97 19.78
CA ASP A 55 15.20 6.43 21.15
C ASP A 55 15.04 5.26 22.13
N GLU A 56 16.13 4.91 22.82
CA GLU A 56 16.18 3.82 23.78
C GLU A 56 15.34 4.05 25.05
N SER A 57 14.84 5.26 25.28
CA SER A 57 13.94 5.58 26.39
C SER A 57 12.49 5.21 26.10
N LEU A 58 12.10 5.14 24.82
CA LEU A 58 10.73 4.86 24.41
C LEU A 58 10.38 3.38 24.57
N ARG A 59 9.13 3.12 24.96
CA ARG A 59 8.58 1.78 25.08
C ARG A 59 7.23 1.75 24.38
N GLY A 60 6.98 0.68 23.63
CA GLY A 60 5.67 0.40 23.07
C GLY A 60 4.71 -0.07 24.16
N PRO A 61 3.41 -0.21 23.84
CA PRO A 61 2.39 -0.61 24.81
C PRO A 61 2.64 -1.99 25.44
N ASN A 62 3.41 -2.84 24.76
CA ASN A 62 3.77 -4.17 25.27
C ASN A 62 5.09 -4.16 26.08
N GLY A 63 5.67 -3.00 26.35
CA GLY A 63 6.96 -2.85 27.03
C GLY A 63 8.19 -3.11 26.13
N GLU A 64 7.98 -3.39 24.85
CA GLU A 64 9.04 -3.60 23.86
C GLU A 64 9.71 -2.27 23.48
N ARG A 65 10.98 -2.33 23.07
CA ARG A 65 11.71 -1.15 22.52
C ARG A 65 11.38 -0.91 21.05
N GLY A 66 10.10 -0.96 20.70
CA GLY A 66 9.65 -0.81 19.33
C GLY A 66 8.16 -1.02 19.17
N LEU A 67 7.70 -0.91 17.93
CA LEU A 67 6.32 -1.14 17.53
C LEU A 67 6.19 -2.46 16.77
N ILE A 68 5.21 -3.28 17.12
CA ILE A 68 4.94 -4.54 16.41
C ILE A 68 3.93 -4.27 15.30
N VAL A 69 4.32 -4.51 14.06
CA VAL A 69 3.47 -4.39 12.87
C VAL A 69 3.03 -5.76 12.41
N ALA A 70 1.72 -5.92 12.20
CA ALA A 70 1.14 -7.13 11.62
C ALA A 70 0.96 -6.97 10.10
N THR A 71 1.52 -7.87 9.29
CA THR A 71 1.41 -7.84 7.81
C THR A 71 1.29 -9.25 7.23
N THR A 72 0.56 -9.38 6.13
CA THR A 72 0.55 -10.62 5.32
C THR A 72 1.65 -10.64 4.25
N ARG A 73 2.34 -9.51 4.07
CA ARG A 73 3.36 -9.30 3.04
C ARG A 73 4.66 -8.83 3.70
N PRO A 74 5.44 -9.72 4.33
CA PRO A 74 6.67 -9.33 5.00
C PRO A 74 7.69 -8.74 4.01
N GLU A 75 7.65 -9.11 2.73
CA GLU A 75 8.56 -8.59 1.70
C GLU A 75 8.37 -7.09 1.44
N THR A 76 7.20 -6.51 1.74
CA THR A 76 6.97 -5.07 1.57
C THR A 76 7.64 -4.23 2.65
N MET A 77 8.14 -4.85 3.73
CA MET A 77 8.84 -4.15 4.82
C MET A 77 10.01 -3.30 4.33
N LEU A 78 10.64 -3.70 3.23
CA LEU A 78 11.78 -3.00 2.64
C LEU A 78 11.38 -1.68 1.95
N GLY A 79 10.10 -1.52 1.64
CA GLY A 79 9.53 -0.30 1.07
C GLY A 79 8.86 0.59 2.12
N ASP A 80 8.90 0.23 3.40
CA ASP A 80 8.24 1.01 4.45
C ASP A 80 8.94 2.36 4.65
N VAL A 81 8.13 3.41 4.75
CA VAL A 81 8.59 4.80 4.95
C VAL A 81 8.11 5.34 6.30
N ALA A 82 7.01 4.80 6.82
CA ALA A 82 6.42 5.19 8.08
C ALA A 82 5.59 4.04 8.65
N VAL A 83 5.32 4.09 9.95
CA VAL A 83 4.33 3.23 10.59
C VAL A 83 3.14 4.07 11.01
N ALA A 84 1.93 3.57 10.80
CA ALA A 84 0.69 4.25 11.12
C ALA A 84 0.06 3.67 12.39
N VAL A 85 -0.42 4.56 13.24
CA VAL A 85 -1.19 4.25 14.45
C VAL A 85 -2.47 5.06 14.40
N HIS A 86 -3.57 4.49 14.89
CA HIS A 86 -4.85 5.19 14.94
C HIS A 86 -4.78 6.36 15.95
N PRO A 87 -5.26 7.56 15.62
CA PRO A 87 -5.10 8.74 16.48
C PRO A 87 -5.80 8.64 17.84
N GLU A 88 -6.83 7.80 17.95
CA GLU A 88 -7.58 7.57 19.20
C GLU A 88 -7.12 6.32 19.96
N ASP A 89 -6.05 5.65 19.50
CA ASP A 89 -5.53 4.47 20.19
C ASP A 89 -4.66 4.87 21.38
N GLU A 90 -5.26 4.93 22.57
CA GLU A 90 -4.59 5.34 23.82
C GLU A 90 -3.35 4.52 24.20
N ARG A 91 -3.15 3.35 23.56
CA ARG A 91 -2.00 2.48 23.81
C ARG A 91 -0.69 3.08 23.29
N TYR A 92 -0.75 4.04 22.36
CA TYR A 92 0.38 4.56 21.60
C TYR A 92 0.47 6.08 21.61
#